data_AF-A0A317CFU6-F1
#
_entry.id   AF-A0A317CFU6-F1
#
_cell.length_a   1.000
_cell.length_b   1.000
_cell.length_c   1.000
_cell.angle_alpha   90.00
_cell.angle_beta   90.00
_cell.angle_gamma   90.00
#
_symmetry.space_group_name_H-M   'P 1'
#
loop_
_entity.id
_entity.type
_entity.pdbx_description
1 polymer ?
#
loop_
_entity_poly.entity_id
_entity_poly.type
_entity_poly.pdbx_seq_one_letter_code
_entity_poly.pdbx_strand_id
1 'polypeptide(L)'
;MFVYAIKISGLPLEIDAKSILNQHFPDSLGESGDAVLTGDQITINLPERDGELFFSKTLRKMGDSFTELSRSGWCFLVLRKRFDEKYKLVASYDESLKIGRRAWRDERHRVEAASESLESFLNKKATAEDMEVLRPLFPKNIGQLLRNKGKSIDAGAEVLQQALPTLKTSDGQRIFSQMQSLYEKRAGKWKNRFGCAWVSVYFLMSVFLAFAIFDGLTSGFSWYGLIAAPIAMIIALLPIIGSAAASFSAVNVWSWSTGFSVLIFFGYYIPIAYVIVRIGFAAFKGEGIATWNKLLSK
;
A
#
# COMPACT_ATOMS: atom_id res chain seq x y z
N MET A 1 15.09 -6.92 -4.98
CA MET A 1 16.42 -7.55 -5.12
C MET A 1 16.49 -8.24 -6.48
N PHE A 2 17.44 -7.87 -7.31
CA PHE A 2 17.66 -8.43 -8.66
C PHE A 2 18.82 -9.43 -8.68
N VAL A 3 18.85 -10.29 -7.67
CA VAL A 3 19.76 -11.43 -7.59
C VAL A 3 19.10 -12.60 -8.27
N TYR A 4 19.79 -13.20 -9.24
CA TYR A 4 19.30 -14.34 -10.00
C TYR A 4 20.15 -15.57 -9.69
N ALA A 5 19.48 -16.70 -9.58
CA ALA A 5 20.10 -18.00 -9.46
C ALA A 5 19.50 -18.95 -10.49
N ILE A 6 20.27 -19.96 -10.88
CA ILE A 6 19.79 -21.08 -11.66
C ILE A 6 19.82 -22.33 -10.80
N LYS A 7 18.77 -23.15 -10.93
CA LYS A 7 18.69 -24.48 -10.35
C LYS A 7 18.66 -25.49 -11.48
N ILE A 8 19.68 -26.32 -11.57
CA ILE A 8 19.77 -27.37 -12.58
C ILE A 8 18.72 -28.44 -12.26
N SER A 9 17.90 -28.78 -13.25
CA SER A 9 16.70 -29.60 -13.08
C SER A 9 16.83 -30.83 -13.98
N GLY A 10 17.52 -31.85 -13.47
CA GLY A 10 17.86 -33.07 -14.22
C GLY A 10 19.34 -33.14 -14.62
N LEU A 11 19.77 -34.31 -15.08
CA LEU A 11 21.14 -34.59 -15.52
C LEU A 11 21.22 -34.54 -17.05
N PRO A 12 22.13 -33.74 -17.65
CA PRO A 12 22.85 -34.16 -18.83
C PRO A 12 24.13 -34.87 -18.38
N LEU A 13 24.32 -36.09 -18.89
CA LEU A 13 25.55 -36.85 -18.75
C LEU A 13 26.77 -36.01 -19.16
N GLU A 14 27.91 -36.29 -18.53
CA GLU A 14 29.28 -35.86 -18.84
C GLU A 14 29.77 -34.50 -18.27
N ILE A 15 30.65 -34.65 -17.27
CA ILE A 15 31.93 -33.99 -16.90
C ILE A 15 32.20 -32.51 -17.29
N ASP A 16 31.58 -31.92 -18.31
CA ASP A 16 31.89 -30.58 -18.84
C ASP A 16 30.91 -29.46 -18.44
N ALA A 17 29.92 -29.78 -17.60
CA ALA A 17 28.95 -28.84 -17.04
C ALA A 17 29.57 -27.55 -16.46
N LYS A 18 30.69 -27.73 -15.75
CA LYS A 18 31.40 -26.65 -15.06
C LYS A 18 32.10 -25.72 -16.04
N SER A 19 32.65 -26.23 -17.15
CA SER A 19 33.35 -25.40 -18.14
C SER A 19 32.36 -24.54 -18.91
N ILE A 20 31.21 -25.10 -19.30
CA ILE A 20 30.15 -24.38 -20.02
C ILE A 20 29.49 -23.33 -19.13
N LEU A 21 29.22 -23.65 -17.86
CA LEU A 21 28.66 -22.68 -16.92
C LEU A 21 29.68 -21.57 -16.59
N ASN A 22 30.97 -21.89 -16.49
CA ASN A 22 32.05 -20.89 -16.42
C ASN A 22 32.15 -20.03 -17.68
N GLN A 23 31.94 -20.61 -18.87
CA GLN A 23 31.99 -19.88 -20.13
C GLN A 23 30.91 -18.79 -20.20
N HIS A 24 29.70 -19.11 -19.72
CA HIS A 24 28.57 -18.16 -19.77
C HIS A 24 28.46 -17.29 -18.51
N PHE A 25 28.97 -17.75 -17.37
CA PHE A 25 28.89 -17.10 -16.05
C PHE A 25 30.19 -17.29 -15.23
N PRO A 26 31.29 -16.65 -15.64
CA PRO A 26 32.63 -16.89 -15.06
C PRO A 26 32.74 -16.58 -13.56
N ASP A 27 31.97 -15.61 -13.06
CA ASP A 27 32.04 -15.15 -11.67
C ASP A 27 31.16 -15.99 -10.72
N SER A 28 30.37 -16.94 -11.24
CA SER A 28 29.36 -17.68 -10.48
C SER A 28 29.89 -18.91 -9.72
N LEU A 29 31.12 -19.35 -10.00
CA LEU A 29 31.63 -20.68 -9.65
C LEU A 29 32.72 -20.71 -8.57
N GLY A 30 33.05 -19.57 -7.96
CA GLY A 30 34.11 -19.45 -6.94
C GLY A 30 33.95 -20.34 -5.70
N GLU A 31 32.72 -20.79 -5.39
CA GLU A 31 32.43 -21.65 -4.21
C GLU A 31 31.57 -22.90 -4.53
N SER A 32 31.17 -23.11 -5.79
CA SER A 32 30.02 -23.95 -6.16
C SER A 32 30.36 -25.23 -6.94
N GLY A 33 31.52 -25.84 -6.67
CA GLY A 33 31.91 -27.11 -7.29
C GLY A 33 30.91 -28.25 -7.04
N ASP A 34 30.40 -28.35 -5.81
CA ASP A 34 29.44 -29.38 -5.41
C ASP A 34 27.99 -29.03 -5.79
N ALA A 35 27.65 -27.73 -5.84
CA ALA A 35 26.27 -27.27 -6.09
C ALA A 35 25.72 -27.67 -7.48
N VAL A 36 26.61 -27.79 -8.47
CA VAL A 36 26.27 -28.26 -9.83
C VAL A 36 25.88 -29.74 -9.80
N LEU A 37 26.59 -30.55 -8.99
CA LEU A 37 26.40 -32.00 -8.88
C LEU A 37 25.20 -32.36 -7.98
N THR A 38 24.91 -31.54 -6.97
CA THR A 38 23.78 -31.73 -6.05
C THR A 38 22.46 -31.15 -6.55
N GLY A 39 22.48 -30.38 -7.66
CA GLY A 39 21.29 -29.68 -8.16
C GLY A 39 20.86 -28.51 -7.26
N ASP A 40 21.80 -27.97 -6.50
CA ASP A 40 21.59 -26.79 -5.67
C ASP A 40 21.54 -25.51 -6.52
N GLN A 41 21.18 -24.41 -5.86
CA GLN A 41 20.99 -23.12 -6.52
C GLN A 41 22.33 -22.43 -6.73
N ILE A 42 22.66 -22.11 -7.98
CA ILE A 42 23.89 -21.41 -8.36
C ILE A 42 23.56 -19.95 -8.63
N THR A 43 24.16 -19.04 -7.86
CA THR A 43 23.94 -17.60 -8.05
C THR A 43 24.71 -17.11 -9.27
N ILE A 44 24.00 -16.58 -10.26
CA ILE A 44 24.56 -16.17 -11.56
C ILE A 44 24.60 -14.66 -11.78
N ASN A 45 23.96 -13.90 -10.89
CA ASN A 45 24.04 -12.45 -10.91
C ASN A 45 23.98 -11.91 -9.49
N LEU A 46 25.09 -11.36 -9.05
CA LEU A 46 25.19 -10.49 -7.89
C LEU A 46 25.38 -9.07 -8.42
N PRO A 47 24.39 -8.19 -8.31
CA PRO A 47 24.56 -6.82 -8.77
C PRO A 47 25.67 -6.16 -7.94
N GLU A 48 26.80 -5.88 -8.59
CA GLU A 48 27.86 -5.05 -8.02
C GLU A 48 27.35 -3.62 -7.82
N ARG A 49 27.98 -2.90 -6.90
CA ARG A 49 27.52 -1.57 -6.44
C ARG A 49 27.91 -0.49 -7.45
N ASP A 50 27.40 -0.58 -8.68
CA ASP A 50 27.87 0.24 -9.80
C ASP A 50 27.10 1.57 -9.99
N GLY A 51 26.22 1.92 -9.06
CA GLY A 51 25.43 3.16 -9.16
C GLY A 51 24.34 3.15 -10.25
N GLU A 52 24.31 2.13 -11.12
CA GLU A 52 23.35 2.01 -12.20
C GLU A 52 21.98 1.54 -11.67
N LEU A 53 20.94 2.32 -11.96
CA LEU A 53 19.55 1.96 -11.67
C LEU A 53 18.99 0.89 -12.63
N PHE A 54 19.70 0.61 -13.73
CA PHE A 54 19.18 -0.09 -14.90
C PHE A 54 20.00 -1.35 -15.21
N PHE A 55 19.41 -2.52 -14.97
CA PHE A 55 20.05 -3.81 -15.29
C PHE A 55 19.71 -4.33 -16.68
N SER A 56 19.13 -3.51 -17.57
CA SER A 56 18.54 -3.96 -18.83
C SER A 56 19.54 -4.70 -19.74
N LYS A 57 20.77 -4.18 -19.85
CA LYS A 57 21.86 -4.81 -20.60
C LYS A 57 22.26 -6.15 -19.98
N THR A 58 22.38 -6.21 -18.64
CA THR A 58 22.73 -7.42 -17.90
C THR A 58 21.66 -8.50 -18.04
N LEU A 59 20.37 -8.14 -17.90
CA LEU A 59 19.25 -9.04 -18.11
C LEU A 59 19.18 -9.57 -19.54
N ARG A 60 19.52 -8.74 -20.52
CA ARG A 60 19.58 -9.15 -21.93
C ARG A 60 20.68 -10.18 -22.14
N LYS A 61 21.91 -9.88 -21.70
CA LYS A 61 23.04 -10.82 -21.76
C LYS A 61 22.72 -12.15 -21.08
N MET A 62 22.11 -12.12 -19.88
CA MET A 62 21.68 -13.34 -19.20
C MET A 62 20.64 -14.14 -20.01
N GLY A 63 19.68 -13.46 -20.65
CA GLY A 63 18.71 -14.12 -21.51
C GLY A 63 19.32 -14.81 -22.74
N ASP A 64 20.37 -14.22 -23.29
CA ASP A 64 21.14 -14.80 -24.38
C ASP A 64 21.90 -16.05 -23.86
N SER A 65 22.58 -15.95 -22.71
CA SER A 65 23.23 -17.08 -22.04
C SER A 65 22.26 -18.23 -21.70
N PHE A 66 21.05 -17.95 -21.22
CA PHE A 66 20.03 -18.98 -20.95
C PHE A 66 19.57 -19.69 -22.23
N THR A 67 19.49 -18.94 -23.33
CA THR A 67 19.12 -19.49 -24.63
C THR A 67 20.21 -20.43 -25.14
N GLU A 68 21.47 -20.07 -24.96
CA GLU A 68 22.62 -20.90 -25.32
C GLU A 68 22.69 -22.16 -24.46
N LEU A 69 22.59 -22.04 -23.14
CA LEU A 69 22.56 -23.19 -22.23
C LEU A 69 21.45 -24.19 -22.57
N SER A 70 20.22 -23.70 -22.79
CA SER A 70 19.09 -24.56 -23.16
C SER A 70 19.26 -25.21 -24.54
N ARG A 71 19.91 -24.53 -25.50
CA ARG A 71 20.26 -25.12 -26.81
C ARG A 71 21.31 -26.22 -26.70
N SER A 72 22.19 -26.14 -25.70
CA SER A 72 23.15 -27.19 -25.36
C SER A 72 22.50 -28.39 -24.65
N GLY A 73 21.17 -28.44 -24.54
CA GLY A 73 20.42 -29.57 -23.97
C GLY A 73 20.15 -29.49 -22.47
N TRP A 74 20.45 -28.36 -21.83
CA TRP A 74 20.29 -28.21 -20.38
C TRP A 74 18.84 -27.91 -19.98
N CYS A 75 18.40 -28.58 -18.91
CA CYS A 75 17.14 -28.33 -18.22
C CYS A 75 17.42 -27.62 -16.90
N PHE A 76 16.82 -26.44 -16.70
CA PHE A 76 17.04 -25.62 -15.52
C PHE A 76 15.91 -24.63 -15.26
N LEU A 77 15.85 -24.19 -13.99
CA LEU A 77 14.94 -23.16 -13.51
C LEU A 77 15.71 -21.88 -13.22
N VAL A 78 15.20 -20.75 -13.69
CA VAL A 78 15.70 -19.42 -13.34
C VAL A 78 14.90 -18.88 -12.17
N LEU A 79 15.59 -18.55 -11.10
CA LEU A 79 15.05 -18.10 -9.84
C LEU A 79 15.49 -16.65 -9.57
N ARG A 80 14.60 -15.85 -9.00
CA ARG A 80 14.90 -14.50 -8.50
C ARG A 80 14.74 -14.45 -6.99
N LYS A 81 15.76 -13.95 -6.30
CA LYS A 81 15.73 -13.78 -4.85
C LYS A 81 14.80 -12.63 -4.46
N ARG A 82 13.93 -12.86 -3.48
CA ARG A 82 13.02 -11.86 -2.91
C ARG A 82 13.65 -11.19 -1.69
N PHE A 83 12.98 -10.16 -1.19
CA PHE A 83 13.39 -9.44 0.02
C PHE A 83 13.39 -10.32 1.28
N ASP A 84 12.57 -11.36 1.35
CA ASP A 84 12.54 -12.33 2.45
C ASP A 84 13.61 -13.44 2.30
N GLU A 85 14.65 -13.19 1.50
CA GLU A 85 15.73 -14.13 1.16
C GLU A 85 15.27 -15.40 0.42
N LYS A 86 13.97 -15.54 0.12
CA LYS A 86 13.43 -16.69 -0.60
C LYS A 86 13.53 -16.52 -2.10
N TYR A 87 13.80 -17.62 -2.80
CA TYR A 87 13.81 -17.64 -4.25
C TYR A 87 12.42 -17.86 -4.84
N LYS A 88 12.11 -17.09 -5.88
CA LYS A 88 10.88 -17.22 -6.68
C LYS A 88 11.25 -17.68 -8.09
N LEU A 89 10.55 -18.69 -8.59
CA LEU A 89 10.63 -19.07 -10.00
C LEU A 89 10.20 -17.91 -10.91
N VAL A 90 11.04 -17.55 -11.88
CA VAL A 90 10.76 -16.50 -12.88
C VAL A 90 10.73 -17.04 -14.30
N ALA A 91 11.51 -18.08 -14.61
CA ALA A 91 11.43 -18.79 -15.89
C ALA A 91 11.81 -20.27 -15.70
N SER A 92 11.19 -21.16 -16.46
CA SER A 92 11.54 -22.59 -16.52
C SER A 92 11.97 -22.95 -17.94
N TYR A 93 13.11 -23.60 -18.07
CA TYR A 93 13.65 -24.13 -19.32
C TYR A 93 13.57 -25.66 -19.40
N ASP A 94 12.86 -26.30 -18.46
CA ASP A 94 12.78 -27.76 -18.38
C ASP A 94 11.97 -28.38 -19.52
N GLU A 95 10.85 -27.74 -19.89
CA GLU A 95 9.94 -28.30 -20.89
C GLU A 95 10.27 -27.82 -22.31
N SER A 96 10.54 -26.53 -22.48
CA SER A 96 10.91 -25.98 -23.79
C SER A 96 11.59 -24.62 -23.71
N LEU A 97 12.53 -24.41 -24.65
CA LEU A 97 13.17 -23.12 -24.88
C LEU A 97 12.17 -21.99 -25.16
N LYS A 98 11.02 -22.29 -25.80
CA LYS A 98 9.99 -21.28 -26.11
C LYS A 98 9.29 -20.78 -24.84
N ILE A 99 8.96 -21.68 -23.92
CA ILE A 99 8.34 -21.35 -22.63
C ILE A 99 9.32 -20.54 -21.78
N GLY A 100 10.56 -21.02 -21.65
CA GLY A 100 11.60 -20.32 -20.89
C GLY A 100 11.86 -18.90 -21.39
N ARG A 101 12.04 -18.72 -22.70
CA ARG A 101 12.24 -17.38 -23.31
C ARG A 101 11.06 -16.45 -23.12
N ARG A 102 9.82 -16.96 -23.19
CA ARG A 102 8.63 -16.14 -22.94
C ARG A 102 8.60 -15.68 -21.49
N ALA A 103 8.77 -16.59 -20.54
CA ALA A 103 8.76 -16.27 -19.12
C ALA A 103 9.89 -15.30 -18.73
N TRP A 104 11.10 -15.49 -19.28
CA TRP A 104 12.22 -14.58 -19.09
C TRP A 104 11.95 -13.18 -19.67
N ARG A 105 11.33 -13.11 -20.85
CA ARG A 105 10.94 -11.82 -21.46
C ARG A 105 9.93 -11.07 -20.59
N ASP A 106 8.94 -11.78 -20.05
CA ASP A 106 7.95 -11.19 -19.15
C ASP A 106 8.56 -10.70 -17.83
N GLU A 107 9.59 -11.39 -17.32
CA GLU A 107 10.37 -10.89 -16.18
C GLU A 107 11.19 -9.66 -16.57
N ARG A 108 11.84 -9.67 -17.74
CA ARG A 108 12.60 -8.51 -18.22
C ARG A 108 11.72 -7.26 -18.34
N HIS A 109 10.53 -7.38 -18.92
CA HIS A 109 9.58 -6.27 -19.01
C HIS A 109 9.12 -5.76 -17.65
N ARG A 110 8.96 -6.65 -16.65
CA ARG A 110 8.68 -6.23 -15.27
C ARG A 110 9.82 -5.42 -14.66
N VAL A 111 11.07 -5.80 -14.92
CA VAL A 111 12.23 -5.05 -14.44
C VAL A 111 12.36 -3.71 -15.18
N GLU A 112 12.15 -3.69 -16.50
CA GLU A 112 12.12 -2.47 -17.31
C GLU A 112 11.08 -1.47 -16.76
N ALA A 113 9.85 -1.92 -16.50
CA ALA A 113 8.81 -1.08 -15.92
C ALA A 113 9.18 -0.56 -14.52
N ALA A 114 9.77 -1.41 -13.67
CA ALA A 114 10.26 -0.98 -12.35
C ALA A 114 11.37 0.07 -12.49
N SER A 115 12.27 -0.10 -13.44
CA SER A 115 13.33 0.87 -13.74
C SER A 115 12.76 2.21 -14.21
N GLU A 116 11.80 2.22 -15.13
CA GLU A 116 11.13 3.44 -15.61
C GLU A 116 10.40 4.17 -14.46
N SER A 117 9.75 3.42 -13.57
CA SER A 117 9.13 3.99 -12.37
C SER A 117 10.16 4.61 -11.43
N LEU A 118 11.30 3.95 -11.18
CA LEU A 118 12.39 4.50 -10.36
C LEU A 118 12.96 5.78 -10.96
N GLU A 119 13.14 5.82 -12.28
CA GLU A 119 13.58 7.02 -12.98
C GLU A 119 12.56 8.16 -12.85
N SER A 120 11.28 7.84 -12.93
CA SER A 120 10.19 8.79 -12.71
C SER A 120 10.23 9.37 -11.29
N PHE A 121 10.60 8.56 -10.28
CA PHE A 121 10.86 9.06 -8.93
C PHE A 121 12.08 9.98 -8.89
N LEU A 122 13.20 9.64 -9.53
CA LEU A 122 14.37 10.52 -9.53
C LEU A 122 14.08 11.88 -10.20
N ASN A 123 13.28 11.85 -11.27
CA ASN A 123 12.89 13.03 -12.03
C ASN A 123 11.71 13.81 -11.43
N LYS A 124 11.18 13.43 -10.26
CA LYS A 124 10.01 14.06 -9.60
C LYS A 124 8.73 14.04 -10.43
N LYS A 125 8.62 13.10 -11.37
CA LYS A 125 7.44 12.89 -12.24
C LYS A 125 6.59 11.69 -11.82
N ALA A 126 6.99 11.00 -10.74
CA ALA A 126 6.33 9.79 -10.29
C ALA A 126 4.87 10.00 -9.88
N THR A 127 4.08 8.97 -10.17
CA THR A 127 2.65 8.87 -9.91
C THR A 127 2.34 7.80 -8.88
N ALA A 128 1.07 7.69 -8.50
CA ALA A 128 0.63 6.61 -7.62
C ALA A 128 0.74 5.23 -8.29
N GLU A 129 0.71 5.16 -9.62
CA GLU A 129 0.87 3.92 -10.38
C GLU A 129 2.30 3.41 -10.29
N ASP A 130 3.29 4.30 -10.39
CA ASP A 130 4.70 3.98 -10.21
C ASP A 130 4.99 3.35 -8.84
N MET A 131 4.29 3.78 -7.78
CA MET A 131 4.41 3.12 -6.47
C MET A 131 3.89 1.69 -6.48
N GLU A 132 2.79 1.40 -7.18
CA GLU A 132 2.22 0.05 -7.23
C GLU A 132 3.09 -0.89 -8.08
N VAL A 133 3.74 -0.38 -9.12
CA VAL A 133 4.74 -1.13 -9.91
C VAL A 133 5.93 -1.55 -9.04
N LEU A 134 6.41 -0.67 -8.16
CA LEU A 134 7.55 -0.96 -7.28
C LEU A 134 7.18 -1.78 -6.04
N ARG A 135 5.90 -1.79 -5.64
CA ARG A 135 5.40 -2.48 -4.44
C ARG A 135 5.88 -3.93 -4.28
N PRO A 136 5.95 -4.78 -5.33
CA PRO A 136 6.41 -6.15 -5.20
C PRO A 136 7.90 -6.30 -4.84
N LEU A 137 8.69 -5.23 -4.96
CA LEU A 137 10.13 -5.23 -4.63
C LEU A 137 10.39 -5.00 -3.14
N PHE A 138 9.39 -4.51 -2.41
CA PHE A 138 9.52 -4.08 -1.02
C PHE A 138 8.90 -5.05 -0.02
N PRO A 139 9.38 -5.04 1.23
CA PRO A 139 8.76 -5.80 2.30
C PRO A 139 7.35 -5.28 2.60
N LYS A 140 6.51 -6.16 3.17
CA LYS A 140 5.13 -5.83 3.52
C LYS A 140 5.00 -4.66 4.52
N ASN A 141 6.04 -4.41 5.32
CA ASN A 141 6.08 -3.33 6.31
C ASN A 141 6.45 -1.95 5.72
N ILE A 142 6.73 -1.84 4.42
CA ILE A 142 7.06 -0.56 3.77
C ILE A 142 5.96 0.50 4.01
N GLY A 143 4.71 0.07 4.08
CA GLY A 143 3.58 0.95 4.38
C GLY A 143 3.61 1.56 5.79
N GLN A 144 4.26 0.90 6.77
CA GLN A 144 4.49 1.48 8.10
C GLN A 144 5.58 2.54 8.05
N LEU A 145 6.66 2.29 7.30
CA LEU A 145 7.74 3.26 7.11
C LEU A 145 7.24 4.53 6.39
N LEU A 146 6.39 4.37 5.37
CA LEU A 146 5.78 5.50 4.65
C LEU A 146 4.84 6.35 5.53
N ARG A 147 4.31 5.80 6.62
CA ARG A 147 3.41 6.53 7.55
C ARG A 147 4.15 7.36 8.58
N ASN A 148 5.31 6.90 9.04
CA ASN A 148 6.00 7.51 10.17
C ASN A 148 6.82 8.72 9.70
N LYS A 149 6.56 9.94 10.22
CA LYS A 149 7.28 11.16 9.81
C LYS A 149 8.55 11.35 10.65
N GLY A 150 9.69 11.56 10.01
CA GLY A 150 10.92 12.07 10.65
C GLY A 150 12.08 11.08 10.74
N LYS A 151 11.89 9.87 11.30
CA LYS A 151 12.96 8.85 11.45
C LYS A 151 12.95 7.77 10.37
N SER A 152 12.04 7.84 9.39
CA SER A 152 11.78 6.76 8.44
C SER A 152 12.47 6.90 7.09
N ILE A 153 13.03 8.07 6.76
CA ILE A 153 13.62 8.28 5.43
C ILE A 153 14.89 7.46 5.27
N ASP A 154 15.75 7.45 6.29
CA ASP A 154 16.99 6.66 6.26
C ASP A 154 16.68 5.15 6.30
N ALA A 155 15.78 4.72 7.20
CA ALA A 155 15.32 3.33 7.24
C ALA A 155 14.62 2.90 5.92
N GLY A 156 13.88 3.81 5.28
CA GLY A 156 13.26 3.58 3.99
C GLY A 156 14.26 3.53 2.84
N ALA A 157 15.29 4.38 2.88
CA ALA A 157 16.41 4.35 1.95
C ALA A 157 17.23 3.07 2.09
N GLU A 158 17.46 2.58 3.32
CA GLU A 158 18.11 1.29 3.57
C GLU A 158 17.30 0.14 2.94
N VAL A 159 15.98 0.14 3.10
CA VAL A 159 15.11 -0.86 2.47
C VAL A 159 15.16 -0.77 0.94
N LEU A 160 15.23 0.44 0.38
CA LEU A 160 15.44 0.65 -1.05
C LEU A 160 16.80 0.10 -1.50
N GLN A 161 17.87 0.32 -0.73
CA GLN A 161 19.20 -0.20 -1.03
C GLN A 161 19.30 -1.73 -0.91
N GLN A 162 18.63 -2.33 0.07
CA GLN A 162 18.53 -3.78 0.16
C GLN A 162 17.78 -4.36 -1.05
N ALA A 163 16.73 -3.68 -1.50
CA ALA A 163 16.01 -4.08 -2.70
C ALA A 163 16.80 -3.81 -4.00
N LEU A 164 17.60 -2.75 -4.02
CA LEU A 164 18.35 -2.23 -5.16
C LEU A 164 19.78 -1.86 -4.72
N PRO A 165 20.71 -2.83 -4.68
CA PRO A 165 22.05 -2.62 -4.11
C PRO A 165 22.88 -1.55 -4.84
N THR A 166 22.62 -1.35 -6.13
CA THR A 166 23.25 -0.31 -6.96
C THR A 166 22.79 1.10 -6.62
N LEU A 167 21.69 1.27 -5.88
CA LEU A 167 21.11 2.57 -5.59
C LEU A 167 21.99 3.35 -4.61
N LYS A 168 22.41 4.56 -5.00
CA LYS A 168 23.10 5.50 -4.10
C LYS A 168 22.18 5.88 -2.93
N THR A 169 22.75 6.06 -1.75
CA THR A 169 21.96 6.38 -0.54
C THR A 169 21.15 7.66 -0.71
N SER A 170 21.74 8.69 -1.34
CA SER A 170 21.07 9.95 -1.65
C SER A 170 19.86 9.78 -2.56
N ASP A 171 19.95 8.88 -3.53
CA ASP A 171 18.88 8.60 -4.49
C ASP A 171 17.78 7.77 -3.82
N GLY A 172 18.15 6.83 -2.94
CA GLY A 172 17.23 6.13 -2.05
C GLY A 172 16.40 7.08 -1.19
N GLN A 173 17.04 8.05 -0.52
CA GLN A 173 16.34 9.06 0.27
C GLN A 173 15.39 9.92 -0.57
N ARG A 174 15.81 10.31 -1.78
CA ARG A 174 14.98 11.09 -2.72
C ARG A 174 13.76 10.31 -3.21
N ILE A 175 13.94 9.04 -3.57
CA ILE A 175 12.83 8.17 -3.99
C ILE A 175 11.87 7.96 -2.82
N PHE A 176 12.40 7.62 -1.64
CA PHE A 176 11.56 7.34 -0.47
C PHE A 176 10.76 8.57 -0.01
N SER A 177 11.38 9.75 0.03
CA SER A 177 10.69 10.99 0.38
C SER A 177 9.55 11.32 -0.59
N GLN A 178 9.70 11.02 -1.89
CA GLN A 178 8.62 11.17 -2.85
C GLN A 178 7.51 10.13 -2.67
N MET A 179 7.87 8.87 -2.43
CA MET A 179 6.89 7.84 -2.09
C MET A 179 6.06 8.25 -0.86
N GLN A 180 6.69 8.83 0.16
CA GLN A 180 6.00 9.36 1.33
C GLN A 180 5.04 10.51 0.98
N SER A 181 5.48 11.46 0.14
CA SER A 181 4.62 12.55 -0.35
C SER A 181 3.39 12.04 -1.13
N LEU A 182 3.58 11.06 -2.01
CA LEU A 182 2.48 10.45 -2.77
C LEU A 182 1.53 9.66 -1.87
N TYR A 183 2.06 8.93 -0.90
CA TYR A 183 1.28 8.22 0.11
C TYR A 183 0.40 9.19 0.91
N GLU A 184 0.96 10.33 1.33
CA GLU A 184 0.23 11.38 2.04
C GLU A 184 -0.86 12.01 1.19
N LYS A 185 -0.57 12.36 -0.07
CA LYS A 185 -1.58 12.89 -1.01
C LYS A 185 -2.75 11.91 -1.17
N ARG A 186 -2.47 10.60 -1.24
CA ARG A 186 -3.50 9.56 -1.30
C ARG A 186 -4.28 9.49 0.01
N ALA A 187 -3.62 9.46 1.16
CA ALA A 187 -4.26 9.43 2.46
C ALA A 187 -5.14 10.68 2.73
N GLY A 188 -4.69 11.87 2.30
CA GLY A 188 -5.45 13.12 2.38
C GLY A 188 -6.76 13.07 1.59
N LYS A 189 -6.76 12.46 0.39
CA LYS A 189 -8.00 12.23 -0.39
C LYS A 189 -9.01 11.36 0.38
N TRP A 190 -8.55 10.32 1.07
CA TRP A 190 -9.42 9.47 1.89
C TRP A 190 -9.96 10.20 3.11
N LYS A 191 -9.13 11.00 3.80
CA LYS A 191 -9.58 11.85 4.93
C LYS A 191 -10.69 12.83 4.49
N ASN A 192 -10.55 13.45 3.31
CA ASN A 192 -11.60 14.33 2.75
C ASN A 192 -12.90 13.59 2.41
N ARG A 193 -12.84 12.33 1.95
CA ARG A 193 -14.04 11.53 1.65
C ARG A 193 -14.83 11.14 2.90
N PHE A 194 -14.13 10.73 3.98
CA PHE A 194 -14.79 10.45 5.27
C PHE A 194 -15.39 11.71 5.88
N GLY A 195 -14.69 12.84 5.81
CA GLY A 195 -15.25 14.14 6.23
C GLY A 195 -16.51 14.51 5.44
N CYS A 196 -16.49 14.33 4.11
CA CYS A 196 -17.64 14.59 3.25
C CYS A 196 -18.84 13.69 3.61
N ALA A 197 -18.62 12.37 3.76
CA ALA A 197 -19.68 11.44 4.16
C ALA A 197 -20.28 11.82 5.52
N TRP A 198 -19.46 12.25 6.46
CA TRP A 198 -19.91 12.69 7.78
C TRP A 198 -20.77 13.96 7.71
N VAL A 199 -20.37 14.96 6.92
CA VAL A 199 -21.18 16.17 6.68
C VAL A 199 -22.51 15.83 6.00
N SER A 200 -22.53 14.88 5.06
CA SER A 200 -23.78 14.42 4.44
C SER A 200 -24.73 13.76 5.43
N VAL A 201 -24.23 13.01 6.41
CA VAL A 201 -25.04 12.43 7.50
C VAL A 201 -25.65 13.53 8.36
N TYR A 202 -24.91 14.59 8.72
CA TYR A 202 -25.48 15.73 9.45
C TYR A 202 -26.60 16.41 8.67
N PHE A 203 -26.40 16.64 7.37
CA PHE A 203 -27.42 17.28 6.55
C PHE A 203 -28.71 16.44 6.47
N LEU A 204 -28.59 15.14 6.22
CA LEU A 204 -29.73 14.21 6.23
C LEU A 204 -30.45 14.19 7.59
N MET A 205 -29.68 14.15 8.68
CA MET A 205 -30.26 14.20 10.03
C MET A 205 -30.95 15.52 10.33
N SER A 206 -30.39 16.68 9.91
CA SER A 206 -31.04 17.98 10.07
C SER A 206 -32.39 18.05 9.33
N VAL A 207 -32.48 17.49 8.13
CA VAL A 207 -33.76 17.40 7.40
C VAL A 207 -34.75 16.51 8.15
N PHE A 208 -34.29 15.35 8.64
CA PHE A 208 -35.15 14.42 9.37
C PHE A 208 -35.64 14.98 10.72
N LEU A 209 -34.78 15.69 11.44
CA LEU A 209 -35.11 16.47 12.63
C LEU A 209 -36.19 17.52 12.33
N ALA A 210 -36.03 18.26 11.23
CA ALA A 210 -36.98 19.29 10.84
C ALA A 210 -38.38 18.71 10.57
N PHE A 211 -38.48 17.53 9.95
CA PHE A 211 -39.76 16.84 9.76
C PHE A 211 -40.39 16.41 11.08
N ALA A 212 -39.63 15.75 11.96
CA ALA A 212 -40.14 15.34 13.26
C ALA A 212 -40.62 16.54 14.09
N ILE A 213 -39.84 17.63 14.13
CA ILE A 213 -40.22 18.85 14.86
C ILE A 213 -41.44 19.52 14.23
N PHE A 214 -41.50 19.60 12.90
CA PHE A 214 -42.64 20.17 12.18
C PHE A 214 -43.95 19.44 12.50
N ASP A 215 -43.93 18.11 12.47
CA ASP A 215 -45.09 17.29 12.83
C ASP A 215 -45.50 17.52 14.30
N GLY A 216 -44.53 17.71 15.18
CA GLY A 216 -44.76 18.05 16.59
C GLY A 216 -45.41 19.42 16.78
N LEU A 217 -44.94 20.43 16.04
CA LEU A 217 -45.48 21.79 16.10
C LEU A 217 -46.89 21.88 15.50
N THR A 218 -47.14 21.17 14.39
CA THR A 218 -48.43 21.19 13.70
C THR A 218 -49.47 20.32 14.39
N SER A 219 -49.12 19.09 14.78
CA SER A 219 -50.07 18.13 15.36
C SER A 219 -50.20 18.26 16.88
N GLY A 220 -49.11 18.64 17.57
CA GLY A 220 -49.10 18.79 19.03
C GLY A 220 -49.52 20.18 19.51
N PHE A 221 -49.09 21.24 18.81
CA PHE A 221 -49.35 22.63 19.22
C PHE A 221 -50.34 23.37 18.30
N SER A 222 -50.90 22.70 17.29
CA SER A 222 -51.86 23.28 16.32
C SER A 222 -51.34 24.51 15.58
N TRP A 223 -50.01 24.62 15.38
CA TRP A 223 -49.44 25.73 14.63
C TRP A 223 -49.73 25.56 13.13
N TYR A 224 -50.06 26.66 12.46
CA TYR A 224 -50.22 26.67 11.02
C TYR A 224 -48.88 26.37 10.32
N GLY A 225 -48.92 25.52 9.29
CA GLY A 225 -47.72 25.00 8.62
C GLY A 225 -46.76 26.08 8.10
N LEU A 226 -47.27 27.26 7.75
CA LEU A 226 -46.49 28.40 7.25
C LEU A 226 -45.58 29.02 8.32
N ILE A 227 -45.93 28.88 9.60
CA ILE A 227 -45.14 29.33 10.77
C ILE A 227 -44.32 28.17 11.35
N ALA A 228 -44.90 26.97 11.40
CA ALA A 228 -44.25 25.79 11.94
C ALA A 228 -43.00 25.37 11.14
N ALA A 229 -43.03 25.46 9.81
CA ALA A 229 -41.93 25.06 8.94
C ALA A 229 -40.61 25.84 9.17
N PRO A 230 -40.58 27.18 9.13
CA PRO A 230 -39.34 27.93 9.38
C PRO A 230 -38.82 27.74 10.81
N ILE A 231 -39.71 27.62 11.80
CA ILE A 231 -39.32 27.40 13.20
C ILE A 231 -38.75 26.00 13.39
N ALA A 232 -39.36 24.97 12.78
CA ALA A 232 -38.82 23.61 12.80
C ALA A 232 -37.43 23.54 12.19
N MET A 233 -37.16 24.25 11.09
CA MET A 233 -35.82 24.33 10.51
C MET A 233 -34.81 24.99 11.47
N ILE A 234 -35.16 26.13 12.09
CA ILE A 234 -34.27 26.80 13.03
C ILE A 234 -33.95 25.89 14.22
N ILE A 235 -34.96 25.22 14.78
CA ILE A 235 -34.77 24.30 15.90
C ILE A 235 -33.95 23.07 15.49
N ALA A 236 -34.15 22.53 14.28
CA ALA A 236 -33.39 21.39 13.76
C ALA A 236 -31.89 21.68 13.53
N LEU A 237 -31.52 22.95 13.35
CA LEU A 237 -30.12 23.37 13.27
C LEU A 237 -29.44 23.45 14.64
N LEU A 238 -30.20 23.52 15.73
CA LEU A 238 -29.68 23.50 17.09
C LEU A 238 -29.42 22.05 17.50
N PRO A 239 -28.16 21.64 17.78
CA PRO A 239 -27.80 20.23 17.93
C PRO A 239 -28.64 19.47 18.98
N ILE A 240 -28.44 19.82 20.25
CA ILE A 240 -29.05 19.12 21.39
C ILE A 240 -30.54 19.47 21.49
N ILE A 241 -30.88 20.74 21.26
CA ILE A 241 -32.25 21.24 21.38
C ILE A 241 -33.14 20.64 20.28
N GLY A 242 -32.67 20.60 19.04
CA GLY A 242 -33.37 19.99 17.92
C GLY A 242 -33.57 18.49 18.13
N SER A 243 -32.54 17.79 18.59
CA SER A 243 -32.61 16.35 18.88
C SER A 243 -33.60 16.03 20.00
N ALA A 244 -33.65 16.86 21.05
CA ALA A 244 -34.62 16.73 22.11
C ALA A 244 -36.06 16.99 21.63
N ALA A 245 -36.27 18.07 20.87
CA ALA A 245 -37.57 18.43 20.32
C ALA A 245 -38.10 17.38 19.33
N ALA A 246 -37.25 16.90 18.43
CA ALA A 246 -37.57 15.83 17.50
C ALA A 246 -37.87 14.52 18.22
N SER A 247 -37.10 14.18 19.26
CA SER A 247 -37.34 12.96 20.03
C SER A 247 -38.65 13.02 20.80
N PHE A 248 -38.98 14.19 21.38
CA PHE A 248 -40.27 14.40 22.03
C PHE A 248 -41.41 14.26 21.02
N SER A 249 -41.26 14.86 19.84
CA SER A 249 -42.27 14.78 18.79
C SER A 249 -42.46 13.35 18.27
N ALA A 250 -41.39 12.61 17.98
CA ALA A 250 -41.49 11.24 17.46
C ALA A 250 -42.14 10.29 18.47
N VAL A 251 -41.90 10.47 19.77
CA VAL A 251 -42.58 9.67 20.81
C VAL A 251 -44.08 9.98 20.85
N ASN A 252 -44.46 11.26 20.80
CA ASN A 252 -45.85 11.66 21.02
C ASN A 252 -46.72 11.64 19.75
N VAL A 253 -46.14 11.91 18.59
CA VAL A 253 -46.85 12.01 17.31
C VAL A 253 -46.66 10.74 16.49
N TRP A 254 -45.43 10.25 16.37
CA TRP A 254 -45.12 9.05 15.59
C TRP A 254 -45.24 7.75 16.41
N SER A 255 -45.58 7.86 17.70
CA SER A 255 -45.73 6.72 18.62
C SER A 255 -44.48 5.83 18.71
N TRP A 256 -43.30 6.42 18.53
CA TRP A 256 -42.05 5.69 18.65
C TRP A 256 -41.75 5.39 20.13
N SER A 257 -41.03 4.29 20.38
CA SER A 257 -40.51 4.03 21.73
C SER A 257 -39.45 5.07 22.09
N THR A 258 -39.41 5.47 23.36
CA THR A 258 -38.43 6.47 23.86
C THR A 258 -36.99 6.06 23.55
N GLY A 259 -36.66 4.78 23.75
CA GLY A 259 -35.32 4.26 23.47
C GLY A 259 -34.94 4.33 21.98
N PHE A 260 -35.88 3.99 21.09
CA PHE A 260 -35.66 4.07 19.65
C PHE A 260 -35.48 5.51 19.18
N SER A 261 -36.33 6.41 19.67
CA SER A 261 -36.26 7.84 19.35
C SER A 261 -34.94 8.48 19.79
N VAL A 262 -34.50 8.22 21.02
CA VAL A 262 -33.22 8.71 21.54
C VAL A 262 -32.05 8.17 20.71
N LEU A 263 -32.07 6.89 20.35
CA LEU A 263 -31.00 6.30 19.54
C LEU A 263 -30.92 6.94 18.14
N ILE A 264 -32.04 7.22 17.49
CA ILE A 264 -32.05 7.83 16.16
C ILE A 264 -31.61 9.31 16.21
N PHE A 265 -32.14 10.11 17.14
CA PHE A 265 -31.86 11.54 17.19
C PHE A 265 -30.60 11.93 17.98
N PHE A 266 -30.04 11.04 18.81
CA PHE A 266 -28.78 11.30 19.51
C PHE A 266 -27.63 10.38 19.08
N GLY A 267 -27.91 9.28 18.38
CA GLY A 267 -26.91 8.28 18.02
C GLY A 267 -25.77 8.82 17.16
N TYR A 268 -26.05 9.81 16.30
CA TYR A 268 -25.01 10.41 15.45
C TYR A 268 -24.02 11.29 16.22
N TYR A 269 -24.29 11.65 17.48
CA TYR A 269 -23.32 12.32 18.35
C TYR A 269 -22.34 11.37 19.03
N ILE A 270 -22.62 10.06 19.07
CA ILE A 270 -21.79 9.07 19.78
C ILE A 270 -20.31 9.16 19.39
N PRO A 271 -19.93 9.25 18.11
CA PRO A 271 -18.51 9.34 17.75
C PRO A 271 -17.82 10.61 18.25
N ILE A 272 -18.53 11.74 18.26
CA ILE A 272 -17.99 13.02 18.78
C ILE A 272 -17.88 12.96 20.29
N ALA A 273 -18.91 12.46 20.98
CA ALA A 273 -18.88 12.27 22.43
C ALA A 273 -17.73 11.37 22.85
N TYR A 274 -17.49 10.28 22.12
CA TYR A 274 -16.33 9.41 22.34
C TYR A 274 -14.99 10.15 22.21
N VAL A 275 -14.82 10.99 21.18
CA VAL A 275 -13.60 11.80 20.99
C VAL A 275 -13.43 12.79 22.15
N ILE A 276 -14.49 13.51 22.54
CA ILE A 276 -14.45 14.47 23.65
C ILE A 276 -14.07 13.77 24.96
N VAL A 277 -14.70 12.64 25.29
CA VAL A 277 -14.40 11.86 26.49
C VAL A 277 -12.95 11.38 26.50
N ARG A 278 -12.45 10.87 25.36
CA ARG A 278 -11.06 10.39 25.23
C ARG A 278 -10.05 11.52 25.42
N ILE A 279 -10.30 12.70 24.86
CA ILE A 279 -9.44 13.88 25.02
C ILE A 279 -9.52 14.40 26.46
N GLY A 280 -10.72 14.49 27.04
CA GLY A 280 -10.91 14.92 28.43
C GLY A 280 -10.15 14.02 29.39
N PHE A 281 -10.30 12.70 29.26
CA PHE A 281 -9.57 11.73 30.09
C PHE A 281 -8.04 11.82 29.90
N ALA A 282 -7.57 12.03 28.67
CA ALA A 282 -6.15 12.25 28.41
C ALA A 282 -5.62 13.57 28.96
N ALA A 283 -6.43 14.64 28.93
CA ALA A 283 -6.09 15.93 29.51
C ALA A 283 -5.94 15.84 31.03
N PHE A 284 -6.83 15.11 31.72
CA PHE A 284 -6.69 14.82 33.15
C PHE A 284 -5.42 14.04 33.50
N LYS A 285 -4.86 13.28 32.56
CA LYS A 285 -3.61 12.54 32.72
C LYS A 285 -2.36 13.31 32.26
N GLY A 286 -2.50 14.55 31.78
CA GLY A 286 -1.40 15.33 31.20
C GLY A 286 -0.95 14.85 29.81
N GLU A 287 -1.66 13.89 29.20
CA GLU A 287 -1.33 13.27 27.91
C GLU A 287 -2.21 13.78 26.75
N GLY A 288 -2.91 14.90 26.95
CA GLY A 288 -3.90 15.43 26.00
C GLY A 288 -3.34 15.63 24.59
N ILE A 289 -2.15 16.22 24.48
CA ILE A 289 -1.47 16.47 23.19
C ILE A 289 -1.05 15.14 22.53
N ALA A 290 -0.53 14.18 23.30
CA ALA A 290 -0.12 12.88 22.79
C ALA A 290 -1.32 12.06 22.29
N THR A 291 -2.42 12.09 23.03
CA THR A 291 -3.68 11.41 22.65
C THR A 291 -4.34 12.08 21.45
N TRP A 292 -4.32 13.40 21.36
CA TRP A 292 -4.77 14.14 20.19
C TRP A 292 -3.96 13.78 18.94
N ASN A 293 -2.63 13.74 19.04
CA ASN A 293 -1.75 13.32 17.95
C ASN A 293 -1.99 11.86 17.54
N LYS A 294 -2.25 10.97 18.51
CA LYS A 294 -2.61 9.57 18.27
C LYS A 294 -3.96 9.40 17.58
N LEU A 295 -4.96 10.21 17.95
CA LEU A 295 -6.28 10.23 17.32
C LEU A 295 -6.24 10.82 15.89
N LEU A 296 -5.42 11.84 15.67
CA LEU A 296 -5.26 12.48 14.36
C LEU A 296 -4.37 11.69 13.39
N SER A 297 -3.59 10.72 13.88
CA SER A 297 -2.52 10.07 13.13
C SER A 297 -1.61 11.11 12.44
N LYS A 298 -0.73 11.71 13.26
CA LYS A 298 0.63 12.02 12.81
C LYS A 298 1.52 10.81 13.07
#